data_AF-A0A1B9MBY1-F1
#
_entry.id   AF-A0A1B9MBY1-F1
#
_cell.length_a   1.000
_cell.length_b   1.000
_cell.length_c   1.000
_cell.angle_alpha   90.00
_cell.angle_beta   90.00
_cell.angle_gamma   90.00
#
_symmetry.space_group_name_H-M   'P 1'
#
loop_
_entity.id
_entity.type
_entity.pdbx_description
1 polymer ?
#
loop_
_entity_poly.entity_id
_entity_poly.type
_entity_poly.pdbx_seq_one_letter_code
_entity_poly.pdbx_strand_id
1 'polypeptide(L)'
;MYTVDHEFSKRFLSLQNQFKYLEKQKNDLEHEIMAILNSCATLKKLQEIWPESVNFLDGIQANVIKDNLPAVVVEDLNKKLGITVS
;
A
#
# COMPACT_ATOMS: atom_id res chain seq x y z
N MET A 1 -8.28 36.97 13.08
CA MET A 1 -7.77 36.10 12.00
C MET A 1 -6.26 36.17 12.04
N TYR A 2 -5.57 35.03 12.09
CA TYR A 2 -4.12 35.00 11.97
C TYR A 2 -3.73 35.20 10.50
N THR A 3 -2.74 36.04 10.23
CA THR A 3 -2.22 36.23 8.87
C THR A 3 -1.50 34.96 8.39
N VAL A 4 -1.33 34.81 7.08
CA VAL A 4 -0.60 33.68 6.47
C VAL A 4 0.86 33.60 6.95
N ASP A 5 1.47 34.73 7.29
CA ASP A 5 2.84 34.81 7.85
C ASP A 5 2.93 34.46 9.33
N HIS A 6 1.80 34.30 10.02
CA HIS A 6 1.79 33.91 11.41
C HIS A 6 2.32 32.48 11.56
N GLU A 7 3.25 32.26 12.49
CA GLU A 7 3.92 30.96 12.70
C GLU A 7 2.94 29.80 12.89
N PHE A 8 1.79 30.06 13.53
CA PHE A 8 0.72 29.07 13.64
C PHE A 8 0.14 28.66 12.27
N SER A 9 -0.11 29.64 11.39
CA SER A 9 -0.63 29.40 10.04
C SER A 9 0.36 28.57 9.22
N LYS A 10 1.66 28.86 9.32
CA LYS A 10 2.72 28.07 8.66
C LYS A 10 2.78 26.63 9.16
N ARG A 11 2.73 26.43 10.49
CA ARG A 11 2.72 25.08 11.08
C ARG A 11 1.48 24.29 10.68
N PHE A 12 0.32 24.93 10.69
CA PHE A 12 -0.93 24.32 10.25
C PHE A 12 -0.87 23.90 8.78
N LEU A 13 -0.39 24.77 7.88
CA LEU A 13 -0.23 24.45 6.45
C LEU A 13 0.78 23.32 6.23
N SER A 14 1.89 23.31 6.97
CA SER A 14 2.87 22.21 6.92
C SER A 14 2.26 20.87 7.32
N LEU A 15 1.52 20.83 8.43
CA LEU A 15 0.81 19.63 8.87
C LEU A 15 -0.26 19.19 7.88
N GLN A 16 -1.02 20.13 7.31
CA GLN A 16 -2.02 19.83 6.30
C GLN A 16 -1.39 19.24 5.03
N ASN A 17 -0.23 19.73 4.62
CA ASN A 17 0.51 19.19 3.48
C ASN A 17 1.05 17.79 3.77
N GLN A 18 1.58 17.56 4.98
CA GLN A 18 2.01 16.22 5.41
C GLN A 18 0.85 15.24 5.44
N PHE A 19 -0.32 15.65 5.96
CA PHE A 19 -1.52 14.83 5.96
C PHE A 19 -1.93 14.45 4.53
N LYS A 20 -2.02 15.42 3.61
CA LYS A 20 -2.34 15.16 2.20
C LYS A 20 -1.32 14.24 1.53
N TYR A 21 -0.04 14.39 1.87
CA TYR A 21 1.02 13.53 1.35
C TYR A 21 0.88 12.09 1.85
N LEU A 22 0.59 11.89 3.13
CA LEU A 22 0.34 10.56 3.71
C LEU A 22 -0.93 9.92 3.15
N GLU A 23 -2.00 10.71 2.99
CA GLU A 23 -3.25 10.24 2.38
C GLU A 23 -3.03 9.80 0.92
N LYS A 24 -2.25 10.58 0.15
CA LYS A 24 -1.85 10.19 -1.20
C LYS A 24 -1.06 8.88 -1.20
N GLN A 25 -0.04 8.75 -0.35
CA GLN A 25 0.75 7.51 -0.28
C GLN A 25 -0.09 6.30 0.09
N LYS A 26 -1.03 6.45 1.03
CA LYS A 26 -1.98 5.39 1.38
C LYS A 26 -2.81 4.98 0.16
N ASN A 27 -3.38 5.96 -0.55
CA ASN A 27 -4.21 5.69 -1.71
C ASN A 27 -3.38 5.02 -2.84
N ASP A 28 -2.18 5.50 -3.11
CA ASP A 28 -1.30 4.92 -4.13
C ASP A 28 -0.97 3.46 -3.77
N LEU A 29 -0.66 3.17 -2.51
CA LEU A 29 -0.43 1.81 -2.01
C LEU A 29 -1.67 0.91 -2.12
N GLU A 30 -2.85 1.44 -1.80
CA GLU A 30 -4.13 0.71 -1.93
C GLU A 30 -4.40 0.34 -3.40
N HIS A 31 -4.12 1.25 -4.35
CA HIS A 31 -4.25 0.96 -5.77
C HIS A 31 -3.25 -0.10 -6.24
N GLU A 32 -2.01 -0.04 -5.79
CA GLU A 32 -0.99 -1.06 -6.11
C GLU A 32 -1.41 -2.43 -5.58
N ILE A 33 -1.86 -2.52 -4.32
CA ILE A 33 -2.36 -3.77 -3.71
C ILE A 33 -3.59 -4.26 -4.46
N MET A 34 -4.55 -3.40 -4.78
CA MET A 34 -5.74 -3.79 -5.55
C MET A 34 -5.38 -4.29 -6.95
N ALA A 35 -4.41 -3.68 -7.64
CA ALA A 35 -3.92 -4.18 -8.91
C ALA A 35 -3.33 -5.60 -8.76
N ILE A 36 -2.67 -5.88 -7.63
CA ILE A 36 -2.20 -7.22 -7.31
C ILE A 36 -3.34 -8.20 -7.07
N LEU A 37 -4.28 -7.84 -6.21
CA LEU A 37 -5.42 -8.70 -5.90
C LEU A 37 -6.27 -8.99 -7.15
N ASN A 38 -6.43 -8.01 -8.04
CA ASN A 38 -7.20 -8.15 -9.28
C ASN A 38 -6.50 -9.03 -10.33
N SER A 39 -5.17 -9.06 -10.36
CA SER A 39 -4.42 -9.96 -11.26
C SER A 39 -4.24 -11.37 -10.66
N CYS A 40 -4.14 -11.47 -9.34
CA CYS A 40 -4.08 -12.74 -8.62
C CYS A 40 -5.48 -13.18 -8.21
N ALA A 41 -6.24 -13.79 -9.09
CA ALA A 41 -7.59 -14.17 -8.69
C ALA A 41 -7.67 -15.43 -7.80
N THR A 42 -6.56 -16.02 -7.31
CA THR A 42 -6.56 -16.91 -6.10
C THR A 42 -5.67 -16.40 -4.99
N LEU A 43 -5.98 -16.84 -3.76
CA LEU A 43 -4.99 -16.89 -2.67
C LEU A 43 -3.77 -17.76 -2.96
N LYS A 44 -3.90 -18.97 -3.53
CA LYS A 44 -2.74 -19.80 -3.88
C LYS A 44 -1.75 -19.07 -4.80
N LYS A 45 -2.27 -18.39 -5.82
CA LYS A 45 -1.45 -17.63 -6.76
C LYS A 45 -0.87 -16.36 -6.12
N LEU A 46 -1.62 -15.70 -5.24
CA LEU A 46 -1.13 -14.60 -4.43
C LEU A 46 0.01 -15.05 -3.52
N GLN A 47 -0.08 -16.22 -2.89
CA GLN A 47 1.00 -16.82 -2.09
C GLN A 47 2.21 -17.23 -2.93
N GLU A 48 2.00 -17.69 -4.16
CA GLU A 48 3.11 -18.03 -5.09
C GLU A 48 3.85 -16.78 -5.58
N ILE A 49 3.13 -15.69 -5.85
CA ILE A 49 3.69 -14.44 -6.40
C ILE A 49 4.19 -13.52 -5.29
N TRP A 50 3.48 -13.47 -4.17
CA TRP A 50 3.73 -12.62 -3.02
C TRP A 50 3.59 -13.43 -1.72
N PRO A 51 4.55 -14.30 -1.40
CA PRO A 51 4.48 -15.20 -0.25
C PRO A 51 4.34 -14.45 1.07
N GLU A 52 4.88 -13.24 1.17
CA GLU A 52 4.77 -12.44 2.39
C GLU A 52 3.37 -11.85 2.62
N SER A 53 2.49 -11.87 1.60
CA SER A 53 1.09 -11.49 1.74
C SER A 53 0.35 -12.34 2.78
N VAL A 54 0.82 -13.57 3.05
CA VAL A 54 0.23 -14.46 4.07
C VAL A 54 0.14 -13.84 5.45
N ASN A 55 1.06 -12.94 5.79
CA ASN A 55 1.06 -12.20 7.05
C ASN A 55 -0.22 -11.34 7.23
N PHE A 56 -0.98 -11.12 6.16
CA PHE A 56 -2.24 -10.37 6.17
C PHE A 56 -3.46 -11.25 5.87
N LEU A 57 -3.28 -12.52 5.52
CA LEU A 57 -4.35 -13.40 5.02
C LEU A 57 -4.99 -14.30 6.08
N ASP A 58 -4.59 -14.19 7.35
CA ASP A 58 -5.20 -14.94 8.44
C ASP A 58 -6.73 -14.77 8.42
N GLY A 59 -7.44 -15.87 8.10
CA GLY A 59 -8.92 -15.93 8.07
C GLY A 59 -9.60 -15.80 6.71
N ILE A 60 -8.89 -15.63 5.59
CA ILE A 60 -9.51 -15.49 4.25
C ILE A 60 -9.28 -16.75 3.41
N GLN A 61 -10.34 -17.35 2.87
CA GLN A 61 -10.30 -18.42 1.86
C GLN A 61 -10.87 -17.86 0.54
N ALA A 62 -10.08 -17.74 -0.53
CA ALA A 62 -10.58 -17.26 -1.83
C ALA A 62 -9.98 -18.00 -3.05
N ASN A 63 -10.91 -18.41 -3.92
CA ASN A 63 -10.80 -19.26 -5.11
C ASN A 63 -10.46 -18.46 -6.40
N VAL A 64 -9.78 -19.14 -7.34
CA VAL A 64 -8.86 -18.63 -8.40
C VAL A 64 -9.54 -18.05 -9.66
N ILE A 65 -9.00 -16.96 -10.23
CA ILE A 65 -8.74 -16.74 -11.69
C ILE A 65 -7.27 -16.23 -11.84
N LYS A 66 -6.64 -16.25 -13.03
CA LYS A 66 -5.17 -16.16 -13.20
C LYS A 66 -4.73 -14.92 -13.98
N ASP A 67 -3.78 -14.15 -13.43
CA ASP A 67 -2.80 -13.35 -14.19
C ASP A 67 -1.48 -13.14 -13.42
N ASN A 68 -0.37 -12.96 -14.15
CA ASN A 68 1.01 -13.00 -13.62
C ASN A 68 1.56 -11.60 -13.39
N LEU A 69 2.10 -11.31 -12.20
CA LEU A 69 2.81 -10.07 -11.88
C LEU A 69 4.33 -10.17 -11.98
N PRO A 70 5.03 -9.07 -12.29
CA PRO A 70 6.48 -8.99 -12.22
C PRO A 70 7.02 -8.90 -10.79
N ALA A 71 8.10 -9.63 -10.50
CA ALA A 71 8.75 -9.68 -9.17
C ALA A 71 9.22 -8.32 -8.62
N VAL A 72 9.58 -7.37 -9.50
CA VAL A 72 10.02 -6.02 -9.11
C VAL A 72 8.93 -5.25 -8.36
N VAL A 73 7.65 -5.49 -8.71
CA VAL A 73 6.50 -4.82 -8.07
C VAL A 73 6.28 -5.38 -6.66
N VAL A 74 6.50 -6.68 -6.47
CA VAL A 74 6.36 -7.35 -5.17
C VAL A 74 7.42 -6.87 -4.17
N GLU A 75 8.67 -6.72 -4.62
CA GLU A 75 9.77 -6.24 -3.77
C GLU A 75 9.55 -4.79 -3.31
N ASP A 76 9.10 -3.91 -4.21
CA ASP A 76 8.80 -2.50 -3.87
C ASP A 76 7.65 -2.39 -2.86
N LEU A 77 6.62 -3.24 -3.00
CA LEU A 77 5.51 -3.30 -2.04
C LEU A 77 5.93 -3.81 -0.67
N ASN A 78 6.75 -4.85 -0.61
CA ASN A 78 7.28 -5.37 0.66
C ASN A 78 8.05 -4.28 1.43
N LYS A 79 8.85 -3.49 0.71
CA LYS A 79 9.56 -2.32 1.26
C LYS A 79 8.60 -1.25 1.77
N LYS A 80 7.58 -0.90 0.98
CA LYS A 80 6.55 0.10 1.36
C LYS A 80 5.72 -0.32 2.57
N LEU A 81 5.46 -1.63 2.71
CA LEU A 81 4.67 -2.20 3.81
C LEU A 81 5.51 -2.52 5.06
N GLY A 82 6.83 -2.33 5.01
CA GLY A 82 7.72 -2.60 6.14
C GLY A 82 7.86 -4.09 6.47
N ILE A 83 7.62 -4.96 5.50
CA ILE A 83 7.71 -6.41 5.67
C ILE A 83 9.19 -6.80 5.55
N THR A 84 9.82 -7.08 6.68
CA THR A 84 11.19 -7.59 6.70
C THR A 84 11.17 -9.09 6.39
N VAL A 85 11.64 -9.45 5.20
CA VAL A 85 11.95 -10.85 4.84
C VAL A 85 12.88 -11.44 5.91
N SER A 86 12.40 -12.44 6.64
CA SER A 86 13.18 -13.24 7.59
C SER A 86 13.76 -14.46 6.92
#